data_AF-A0A1R1B7A7-F1
#
_entry.id   AF-A0A1R1B7A7-F1
#
_cell.length_a   1.000
_cell.length_b   1.000
_cell.length_c   1.000
_cell.angle_alpha   90.00
_cell.angle_beta   90.00
_cell.angle_gamma   90.00
#
_symmetry.space_group_name_H-M   'P 1'
#
loop_
_entity.id
_entity.type
_entity.pdbx_description
1 polymer ?
#
loop_
_entity_poly.entity_id
_entity_poly.type
_entity_poly.pdbx_seq_one_letter_code
_entity_poly.pdbx_strand_id
1 'polypeptide(L)'
;MSEVQIRSGHRVMLYTGASFARSYLGSKLAEFPLWVAHYGATTPMANSTWDKWATFQYSQTGKVAGISGNVDMNEMDIAFWHVITEVKRIEEDDEDMTKPLEYDADWKGDQLVLSLNGLFHKGC
;
A
#
# COMPACT_ATOMS: atom_id res chain seq x y z
N MET A 1 1.94 9.83 7.92
CA MET A 1 1.36 8.50 7.67
C MET A 1 1.01 7.83 8.99
N SER A 2 1.94 7.83 9.96
CA SER A 2 1.77 7.27 11.31
C SER A 2 0.53 7.78 12.08
N GLU A 3 0.26 9.09 12.09
CA GLU A 3 -0.93 9.63 12.79
C GLU A 3 -2.25 9.05 12.25
N VAL A 4 -2.36 8.88 10.92
CA VAL A 4 -3.56 8.31 10.29
C VAL A 4 -3.71 6.84 10.67
N GLN A 5 -2.61 6.08 10.71
CA GLN A 5 -2.64 4.68 11.16
C GLN A 5 -3.07 4.57 12.61
N ILE A 6 -2.51 5.40 13.50
CA ILE A 6 -2.84 5.40 14.93
C ILE A 6 -4.32 5.71 15.14
N ARG A 7 -4.85 6.74 14.47
CA ARG A 7 -6.25 7.16 14.66
C ARG A 7 -7.27 6.20 14.04
N SER A 8 -6.93 5.61 12.90
CA SER A 8 -7.86 4.73 12.20
C SER A 8 -7.76 3.28 12.66
N GLY A 9 -6.62 2.85 13.22
CA GLY A 9 -6.31 1.43 13.41
C GLY A 9 -6.02 0.70 12.10
N HIS A 10 -5.96 1.38 10.96
CA HIS A 10 -5.80 0.76 9.64
C HIS A 10 -4.44 1.06 9.03
N ARG A 11 -3.92 0.10 8.25
CA ARG A 11 -2.74 0.29 7.41
C ARG A 11 -3.01 1.33 6.32
N VAL A 12 -1.98 2.09 5.94
CA VAL A 12 -2.06 3.14 4.92
C VAL A 12 -1.22 2.82 3.69
N MET A 13 -1.58 3.45 2.57
CA MET A 13 -0.90 3.38 1.27
C MET A 13 -0.65 4.79 0.76
N LEU A 14 0.46 5.01 0.05
CA LEU A 14 0.80 6.32 -0.51
C LEU A 14 0.33 6.41 -1.96
N TYR A 15 -0.51 7.39 -2.28
CA TYR A 15 -0.87 7.73 -3.65
C TYR A 15 0.00 8.89 -4.18
N THR A 16 0.57 8.76 -5.37
CA THR A 16 1.33 9.85 -6.03
C THR A 16 1.51 9.65 -7.53
N GLY A 17 1.79 10.73 -8.27
CA GLY A 17 2.19 10.66 -9.68
C GLY A 17 3.63 10.19 -9.84
N ALA A 18 3.90 9.35 -10.83
CA ALA A 18 5.21 8.69 -10.96
C ALA A 18 6.40 9.65 -11.12
N SER A 19 6.22 10.76 -11.85
CA SER A 19 7.25 11.79 -11.99
C SER A 19 7.57 12.50 -10.67
N PHE A 20 6.55 12.76 -9.84
CA PHE A 20 6.71 13.38 -8.53
C PHE A 20 7.42 12.42 -7.57
N ALA A 21 6.99 11.15 -7.57
CA ALA A 21 7.63 10.09 -6.80
C ALA A 21 9.13 10.01 -7.07
N ARG A 22 9.50 9.97 -8.36
CA ARG A 22 10.90 9.91 -8.80
C ARG A 22 11.73 11.14 -8.42
N SER A 23 11.12 12.31 -8.44
CA SER A 23 11.87 13.57 -8.32
C SER A 23 12.00 14.05 -6.87
N TYR A 24 11.04 13.71 -6.00
CA TYR A 24 10.91 14.36 -4.70
C TYR A 24 10.73 13.40 -3.52
N LEU A 25 10.37 12.14 -3.76
CA LEU A 25 10.14 11.19 -2.68
C LEU A 25 11.36 10.32 -2.46
N GLY A 26 11.70 10.09 -1.20
CA GLY A 26 12.89 9.35 -0.79
C GLY A 26 12.58 8.11 0.05
N SER A 27 13.61 7.31 0.31
CA SER A 27 13.56 5.99 0.96
C SER A 27 12.80 5.93 2.29
N LYS A 28 12.68 7.04 3.04
CA LYS A 28 11.86 7.10 4.26
C LYS A 28 10.38 6.79 4.03
N LEU A 29 9.89 6.88 2.79
CA LEU A 29 8.51 6.56 2.44
C LEU A 29 8.35 5.12 1.90
N ALA A 30 9.45 4.38 1.71
CA ALA A 30 9.45 3.05 1.12
C ALA A 30 8.74 2.00 2.00
N GLU A 31 8.61 2.25 3.30
CA GLU A 31 7.84 1.40 4.22
C GLU A 31 6.34 1.35 3.89
N PHE A 32 5.83 2.34 3.16
CA PHE A 32 4.42 2.42 2.78
C PHE A 32 4.22 1.88 1.36
N PRO A 33 3.23 1.00 1.13
CA PRO A 33 2.89 0.53 -0.22
C PRO A 33 2.57 1.71 -1.16
N LEU A 34 2.96 1.58 -2.42
CA LEU A 34 2.79 2.61 -3.43
C LEU A 34 1.56 2.36 -4.31
N TRP A 35 0.65 3.34 -4.36
CA TRP A 35 -0.34 3.50 -5.42
C TRP A 35 0.14 4.60 -6.38
N VAL A 36 0.62 4.21 -7.55
CA VAL A 36 1.24 5.16 -8.49
C VAL A 36 0.30 5.50 -9.64
N ALA A 37 0.20 6.78 -9.98
CA ALA A 37 -0.46 7.24 -11.19
C ALA A 37 0.56 7.48 -12.32
N HIS A 38 0.35 6.83 -13.46
CA HIS A 38 1.12 7.05 -14.68
C HIS A 38 0.28 6.74 -15.93
N TYR A 39 -0.44 7.74 -16.41
CA TYR A 39 -1.37 7.53 -17.51
C TYR A 39 -0.67 7.27 -18.84
N GLY A 40 -1.25 6.38 -19.65
CA GLY A 40 -0.75 6.05 -21.00
C GLY A 40 0.54 5.22 -21.03
N ALA A 41 1.05 4.79 -19.87
CA ALA A 41 2.15 3.85 -19.76
C ALA A 41 1.62 2.43 -19.51
N THR A 42 2.32 1.43 -20.03
CA THR A 42 2.05 0.01 -19.74
C THR A 42 2.58 -0.40 -18.37
N THR A 43 3.64 0.25 -17.90
CA THR A 43 4.23 0.07 -16.57
C THR A 43 4.64 1.42 -16.01
N PRO A 44 4.43 1.68 -14.70
CA PRO A 44 4.93 2.89 -14.06
C PRO A 44 6.43 3.06 -14.23
N MET A 45 6.90 4.31 -14.34
CA MET A 45 8.33 4.59 -14.38
C MET A 45 9.01 4.15 -13.08
N ALA A 46 10.23 3.64 -13.20
CA ALA A 46 11.07 3.32 -12.06
C ALA A 46 11.42 4.59 -11.27
N ASN A 47 11.57 4.43 -9.95
CA ASN A 47 12.09 5.45 -9.05
C ASN A 47 13.01 4.80 -8.01
N SER A 48 13.76 5.61 -7.26
CA SER A 48 14.74 5.12 -6.28
C SER A 48 14.15 4.75 -4.92
N THR A 49 12.84 4.93 -4.73
CA THR A 49 12.18 4.77 -3.42
C THR A 49 11.40 3.45 -3.33
N TRP A 50 10.74 3.02 -4.40
CA TRP A 50 10.01 1.77 -4.46
C TRP A 50 10.51 0.90 -5.62
N ASP A 51 10.86 -0.34 -5.32
CA ASP A 51 11.20 -1.35 -6.35
C ASP A 51 9.95 -1.93 -7.02
N LYS A 52 8.77 -1.80 -6.38
CA LYS A 52 7.49 -2.25 -6.90
C LYS A 52 6.33 -1.37 -6.44
N TRP A 53 5.24 -1.40 -7.20
CA TRP A 53 3.98 -0.75 -6.86
C TRP A 53 2.97 -1.78 -6.35
N ALA A 54 2.09 -1.35 -5.46
CA ALA A 54 0.96 -2.13 -4.97
C ALA A 54 -0.27 -1.96 -5.87
N THR A 55 -0.51 -0.73 -6.31
CA THR A 55 -1.60 -0.38 -7.23
C THR A 55 -1.09 0.57 -8.31
N PHE A 56 -1.50 0.38 -9.55
CA PHE A 56 -1.19 1.25 -10.68
C PHE A 56 -2.47 1.88 -11.21
N GLN A 57 -2.57 3.22 -11.12
CA GLN A 57 -3.58 3.99 -11.84
C GLN A 57 -3.06 4.32 -13.25
N TYR A 58 -3.55 3.57 -14.23
CA TYR A 58 -3.06 3.59 -15.61
C TYR A 58 -3.87 4.49 -16.54
N SER A 59 -5.08 4.89 -16.12
CA SER A 59 -5.93 5.81 -16.88
C SER A 59 -6.82 6.63 -15.96
N GLN A 60 -7.16 7.83 -16.44
CA GLN A 60 -8.16 8.74 -15.85
C GLN A 60 -9.35 8.97 -16.80
N THR A 61 -9.42 8.22 -17.91
CA THR A 61 -10.41 8.40 -18.99
C THR A 61 -11.20 7.12 -19.27
N GLY A 62 -11.17 6.17 -18.33
CA GLY A 62 -11.92 4.93 -18.42
C GLY A 62 -13.43 5.12 -18.46
N LYS A 63 -14.13 4.04 -18.81
CA LYS A 63 -15.58 3.96 -18.83
C LYS A 63 -16.01 2.71 -18.08
N VAL A 64 -16.86 2.88 -17.09
CA VAL A 64 -17.40 1.79 -16.27
C VAL A 64 -18.92 1.88 -16.31
N ALA A 65 -19.57 0.76 -16.61
CA ALA A 65 -21.03 0.69 -16.64
C ALA A 65 -21.61 1.13 -15.29
N GLY A 66 -22.57 2.05 -15.32
CA GLY A 66 -23.16 2.64 -14.11
C GLY A 66 -22.47 3.91 -13.59
N ILE A 67 -21.36 4.34 -14.18
CA ILE A 67 -20.68 5.60 -13.82
C ILE A 67 -20.68 6.55 -15.01
N SER A 68 -21.29 7.72 -14.83
CA SER A 68 -21.27 8.80 -15.82
C SER A 68 -19.93 9.53 -15.80
N GLY A 69 -19.38 9.81 -16.99
CA GLY A 69 -18.14 10.58 -17.13
C GLY A 69 -16.89 9.71 -17.32
N ASN A 70 -15.74 10.28 -17.02
CA ASN A 70 -14.45 9.58 -17.06
C ASN A 70 -14.17 8.92 -15.70
N VAL A 71 -13.62 7.72 -15.73
CA VAL A 71 -13.32 6.92 -14.53
C VAL A 71 -11.83 6.63 -14.46
N ASP A 72 -11.30 6.74 -13.25
CA ASP A 72 -9.94 6.32 -12.93
C ASP A 72 -9.84 4.80 -12.93
N MET A 73 -8.96 4.28 -13.77
CA MET A 73 -8.75 2.85 -13.92
C MET A 73 -7.48 2.43 -13.21
N ASN A 74 -7.59 1.38 -12.40
CA ASN A 74 -6.55 0.92 -11.51
C ASN A 74 -6.38 -0.60 -11.64
N GLU A 75 -5.14 -1.06 -11.50
CA GLU A 75 -4.80 -2.48 -11.37
C GLU A 75 -4.02 -2.68 -10.07
N MET A 76 -4.42 -3.66 -9.26
CA MET A 76 -3.70 -4.04 -8.05
C MET A 76 -2.81 -5.24 -8.34
N ASP A 77 -1.58 -5.19 -7.85
CA ASP A 77 -0.66 -6.32 -7.93
C ASP A 77 -1.22 -7.52 -7.16
N ILE A 78 -1.17 -8.71 -7.77
CA ILE A 78 -1.78 -9.91 -7.20
C ILE A 78 -1.04 -10.36 -5.93
N ALA A 79 0.30 -10.24 -5.89
CA ALA A 79 1.06 -10.61 -4.69
C ALA A 79 0.73 -9.66 -3.53
N PHE A 80 0.56 -8.36 -3.82
CA PHE A 80 0.08 -7.41 -2.82
C PHE A 80 -1.34 -7.75 -2.34
N TRP A 81 -2.26 -8.11 -3.24
CA TRP A 81 -3.62 -8.54 -2.89
C TRP A 81 -3.62 -9.74 -1.94
N HIS A 82 -2.81 -10.77 -2.21
CA HIS A 82 -2.68 -11.93 -1.33
C HIS A 82 -2.20 -11.53 0.07
N VAL A 83 -1.17 -10.68 0.16
CA VAL A 83 -0.66 -10.21 1.45
C VAL A 83 -1.74 -9.50 2.27
N ILE A 84 -2.54 -8.63 1.67
CA ILE A 84 -3.55 -7.87 2.43
C ILE A 84 -4.81 -8.69 2.77
N THR A 85 -5.11 -9.73 2.01
CA THR A 85 -6.28 -10.59 2.25
C THR A 85 -5.98 -11.72 3.23
N GLU A 86 -4.76 -12.26 3.20
CA GLU A 86 -4.30 -13.24 4.19
C GLU A 86 -4.15 -12.61 5.58
N VAL A 87 -3.67 -11.37 5.67
CA VAL A 87 -3.60 -10.63 6.95
C VAL A 87 -4.98 -10.44 7.56
N LYS A 88 -5.99 -10.04 6.77
CA LYS A 88 -7.36 -9.88 7.27
C LYS A 88 -7.91 -11.18 7.86
N ARG A 89 -7.62 -12.32 7.23
CA ARG A 89 -8.00 -13.63 7.75
C ARG A 89 -7.40 -13.94 9.12
N ILE A 90 -6.16 -13.51 9.37
CA ILE A 90 -5.48 -13.73 10.66
C ILE A 90 -6.05 -12.79 11.73
N GLU A 91 -6.26 -11.51 11.40
CA GLU A 91 -6.83 -10.54 12.35
C GLU A 91 -8.26 -10.92 12.77
N GLU A 92 -9.10 -11.37 11.83
CA GLU A 92 -10.46 -11.87 12.14
C GLU A 92 -10.45 -13.13 13.02
N ASP A 93 -9.47 -14.02 12.82
CA ASP A 93 -9.34 -15.24 13.60
C ASP A 93 -8.74 -14.99 15.02
N ASP A 94 -8.04 -13.85 15.23
CA ASP A 94 -7.38 -13.46 16.50
C ASP A 94 -8.16 -12.41 17.34
N GLU A 95 -9.24 -11.80 16.81
CA GLU A 95 -10.08 -10.86 17.56
C GLU A 95 -11.00 -11.56 18.60
N ASP A 96 -10.43 -11.92 19.76
CA ASP A 96 -11.20 -12.11 21.00
C ASP A 96 -11.70 -10.74 21.52
N MET A 97 -12.91 -10.38 21.07
CA MET A 97 -13.63 -9.15 21.39
C MET A 97 -13.97 -8.94 22.89
N THR A 98 -13.54 -9.84 23.78
CA THR A 98 -13.74 -9.71 25.24
C THR A 98 -12.56 -9.09 25.99
N LYS A 99 -11.43 -8.84 25.32
CA LYS A 99 -10.25 -8.24 25.97
C LYS A 99 -10.27 -6.71 25.89
N PRO A 100 -10.12 -6.01 27.03
CA PRO A 100 -9.95 -4.57 27.05
C PRO A 100 -8.75 -4.16 26.18
N LEU A 101 -8.90 -3.05 25.44
CA LEU A 101 -7.84 -2.45 24.65
C LEU A 101 -6.71 -1.96 25.58
N GLU A 102 -5.76 -2.82 25.88
CA GLU A 102 -4.52 -2.47 26.56
C GLU A 102 -3.47 -2.14 25.50
N TYR A 103 -3.00 -0.88 25.50
CA TYR A 103 -1.99 -0.41 24.57
C TYR A 103 -0.62 -0.88 25.05
N ASP A 104 -0.25 -2.12 24.72
CA ASP A 104 1.06 -2.67 25.04
C ASP A 104 2.09 -2.26 23.97
N ALA A 105 3.14 -1.55 24.43
CA ALA A 105 4.23 -0.99 23.63
C ALA A 105 5.21 -2.04 23.04
N ASP A 106 4.85 -3.32 23.06
CA ASP A 106 5.70 -4.46 22.69
C ASP A 106 5.04 -5.33 21.59
N TRP A 107 4.19 -4.72 20.76
CA TRP A 107 3.36 -5.45 19.81
C TRP A 107 4.19 -6.25 18.79
N LYS A 108 3.67 -7.44 18.42
CA LYS A 108 4.16 -8.44 17.46
C LYS A 108 4.41 -7.97 16.02
N GLY A 109 4.54 -6.66 15.80
CA GLY A 109 4.85 -6.04 14.51
C GLY A 109 6.17 -6.53 13.92
N ASP A 110 7.12 -6.96 14.75
CA ASP A 110 8.45 -7.38 14.29
C ASP A 110 8.43 -8.57 13.32
N GLN A 111 7.53 -9.55 13.51
CA GLN A 111 7.44 -10.71 12.60
C GLN A 111 6.85 -10.32 11.23
N LEU A 112 5.96 -9.33 11.19
CA LEU A 112 5.30 -8.84 9.96
C LEU A 112 6.17 -7.82 9.22
N VAL A 113 6.84 -6.94 9.95
CA VAL A 113 7.84 -6.00 9.44
C VAL A 113 8.95 -6.77 8.75
N LEU A 114 9.39 -7.93 9.26
CA LEU A 114 10.36 -8.79 8.57
C LEU A 114 9.84 -9.34 7.22
N SER A 115 8.57 -9.73 7.13
CA SER A 115 7.98 -10.26 5.89
C SER A 115 7.81 -9.19 4.80
N LEU A 116 7.46 -7.97 5.19
CA LEU A 116 7.27 -6.83 4.28
C LEU A 116 8.59 -6.13 3.95
N ASN A 117 9.50 -6.01 4.91
CA ASN A 117 10.83 -5.46 4.65
C ASN A 117 11.57 -6.30 3.62
N GLY A 118 11.47 -7.64 3.66
CA GLY A 118 12.04 -8.51 2.62
C GLY A 118 11.42 -8.32 1.23
N LEU A 119 10.20 -7.77 1.14
CA LEU A 119 9.49 -7.55 -0.12
C LEU A 119 9.79 -6.18 -0.75
N PHE A 120 10.19 -5.17 0.05
CA PHE A 120 10.32 -3.78 -0.38
C PHE A 120 11.69 -3.13 -0.05
N HIS A 121 12.63 -3.85 0.57
CA HIS A 121 13.99 -3.38 0.78
C HIS A 121 14.95 -3.97 -0.25
N LYS A 122 15.83 -3.13 -0.80
CA LYS A 122 17.12 -3.57 -1.31
C LYS A 122 17.97 -4.11 -0.16
N GLY A 123 18.52 -5.30 -0.35
CA GLY A 123 19.79 -5.63 0.30
C GLY A 123 20.85 -4.59 -0.11
N CYS A 124 21.57 -4.11 0.90
CA CYS A 124 22.77 -3.26 0.91
C CYS A 124 23.20 -2.55 -0.38
#